data_AF-A0A928DWS0-F1
#
_entry.id   AF-A0A928DWS0-F1
#
_cell.length_a   1.000
_cell.length_b   1.000
_cell.length_c   1.000
_cell.angle_alpha   90.00
_cell.angle_beta   90.00
_cell.angle_gamma   90.00
#
_symmetry.space_group_name_H-M   'P 1'
#
loop_
_entity.id
_entity.type
_entity.pdbx_description
1 polymer ?
#
loop_
_entity_poly.entity_id
_entity_poly.type
_entity_poly.pdbx_seq_one_letter_code
_entity_poly.pdbx_strand_id
1 'polypeptide(L)'
;MKKLLTLIFFWTITSFVLAEVTQINVDLDRESHIYSLTESAVFSISALDEKGEPAKEGTLNVILQNDFRETLHTETFDLSKGNPISISGKMNVPGFLSLTATCQKGRGLAGAAFEPEKIQPAQAMPTDFWEYWRGLQKKLRAEVPADLQLEKIDSVSNDKVTVYRISMAVFDGQRAHGFLAIPTGEGPFPVLVTVSWAGPGFGPEQTWPAKEGFAVLAMPIFPYPVGLTSDERQKQYDEFNEKLGIRYCYAGAPDREKYFFRNAYLGIDRIMDYVLERPDTDETRVGYYGTSQGGGSALILGGLNGKFTHISGNVPAICDHGGAKLNRSPGWPKLYDNVNTPEIEEMGPYFDGVNFARGITCPTRISVGFIDTTCSPSSVYAAFNVIPAKDKEMLTETHRGHATGEKSNQIMNWVKENVKKLPEK
;
A
#
# COMPACT_ATOMS: atom_id res chain seq x y z
N MET A 1 -40.32 -65.89 -48.24
CA MET A 1 -39.06 -65.10 -48.23
C MET A 1 -38.92 -64.42 -46.88
N LYS A 2 -38.12 -64.98 -45.97
CA LYS A 2 -37.88 -64.42 -44.62
C LYS A 2 -36.90 -63.25 -44.74
N LYS A 3 -37.33 -62.04 -44.38
CA LYS A 3 -36.46 -60.85 -44.28
C LYS A 3 -35.73 -60.89 -42.95
N LEU A 4 -34.39 -60.80 -43.03
CA LEU A 4 -33.45 -60.67 -41.92
C LEU A 4 -33.57 -59.25 -41.35
N LEU A 5 -33.92 -59.10 -40.06
CA LEU A 5 -33.82 -57.83 -39.34
C LEU A 5 -32.44 -57.74 -38.69
N THR A 6 -31.60 -56.85 -39.21
CA THR A 6 -30.30 -56.50 -38.63
C THR A 6 -30.53 -55.47 -37.53
N LEU A 7 -30.27 -55.85 -36.27
CA LEU A 7 -30.24 -54.92 -35.14
C LEU A 7 -28.95 -54.09 -35.22
N ILE A 8 -29.09 -52.77 -35.40
CA ILE A 8 -27.97 -51.82 -35.28
C ILE A 8 -27.97 -51.30 -33.84
N PHE A 9 -26.95 -51.66 -33.06
CA PHE A 9 -26.70 -51.08 -31.75
C PHE A 9 -26.09 -49.68 -31.92
N PHE A 10 -26.84 -48.63 -31.56
CA PHE A 10 -26.28 -47.29 -31.39
C PHE A 10 -25.55 -47.24 -30.04
N TRP A 11 -24.22 -47.18 -30.06
CA TRP A 11 -23.43 -46.77 -28.91
C TRP A 11 -23.52 -45.24 -28.80
N THR A 12 -24.31 -44.73 -27.87
CA THR A 12 -24.25 -43.33 -27.45
C THR A 12 -22.98 -43.13 -26.64
N ILE A 13 -21.95 -42.54 -27.25
CA ILE A 13 -20.81 -41.98 -26.51
C ILE A 13 -21.33 -40.72 -25.81
N THR A 14 -21.74 -40.85 -24.55
CA THR A 14 -21.89 -39.69 -23.68
C THR A 14 -20.50 -39.16 -23.37
N SER A 15 -20.10 -38.10 -24.06
CA SER A 15 -18.97 -37.26 -23.61
C SER A 15 -19.34 -36.70 -22.25
N PHE A 16 -18.79 -37.27 -21.19
CA PHE A 16 -18.75 -36.62 -19.89
C PHE A 16 -17.90 -35.37 -20.06
N VAL A 17 -18.53 -34.21 -20.05
CA VAL A 17 -17.82 -32.97 -19.75
C VAL A 17 -17.36 -33.15 -18.30
N LEU A 18 -16.04 -33.34 -18.11
CA LEU A 18 -15.44 -33.31 -16.78
C LEU A 18 -15.91 -32.03 -16.10
N ALA A 19 -16.48 -32.14 -14.90
CA ALA A 19 -16.87 -30.96 -14.13
C ALA A 19 -15.59 -30.17 -13.82
N GLU A 20 -15.36 -29.09 -14.55
CA GLU A 20 -14.16 -28.27 -14.39
C GLU A 20 -14.26 -27.45 -13.10
N VAL A 21 -13.17 -27.40 -12.34
CA VAL A 21 -13.05 -26.49 -11.19
C VAL A 21 -13.08 -25.06 -11.68
N THR A 22 -14.06 -24.28 -11.24
CA THR A 22 -14.23 -22.87 -11.60
C THR A 22 -13.78 -21.93 -10.49
N GLN A 23 -13.83 -22.38 -9.24
CA GLN A 23 -13.52 -21.57 -8.06
C GLN A 23 -12.73 -22.41 -7.06
N ILE A 24 -11.78 -21.76 -6.37
CA ILE A 24 -11.05 -22.36 -5.24
C ILE A 24 -11.20 -21.41 -4.06
N ASN A 25 -11.83 -21.90 -3.00
CA ASN A 25 -11.91 -21.20 -1.72
C ASN A 25 -10.84 -21.76 -0.79
N VAL A 26 -10.14 -20.86 -0.10
CA VAL A 26 -9.19 -21.22 0.95
C VAL A 26 -9.60 -20.45 2.18
N ASP A 27 -10.02 -21.16 3.22
CA ASP A 27 -10.45 -20.59 4.49
C ASP A 27 -9.59 -21.16 5.62
N LEU A 28 -9.63 -20.52 6.78
CA LEU A 28 -8.94 -20.98 7.98
C LEU A 28 -9.95 -21.43 9.05
N ASP A 29 -9.47 -22.15 10.06
CA ASP A 29 -10.25 -22.65 11.19
C ASP A 29 -10.82 -21.55 12.11
N ARG A 30 -10.54 -20.27 11.83
CA ARG A 30 -11.10 -19.11 12.53
C ARG A 30 -11.11 -17.87 11.65
N GLU A 31 -12.09 -17.00 11.86
CA GLU A 31 -12.30 -15.77 11.06
C GLU A 31 -11.17 -14.74 11.21
N SER A 32 -10.49 -14.68 12.36
CA SER A 32 -9.42 -13.71 12.58
C SER A 32 -8.15 -14.00 11.78
N HIS A 33 -7.93 -15.28 11.40
CA HIS A 33 -6.68 -15.77 10.83
C HIS A 33 -5.42 -15.43 11.67
N ILE A 34 -5.58 -15.11 12.96
CA ILE A 34 -4.49 -14.74 13.88
C ILE A 34 -4.29 -15.84 14.92
N TYR A 35 -3.03 -16.22 15.11
CA TYR A 35 -2.59 -17.33 15.96
C TYR A 35 -1.42 -16.91 16.85
N SER A 36 -1.28 -17.59 17.98
CA SER A 36 -0.06 -17.61 18.78
C SER A 36 0.98 -18.58 18.19
N LEU A 37 2.24 -18.46 18.59
CA LEU A 37 3.31 -19.38 18.13
C LEU A 37 3.16 -20.82 18.67
N THR A 38 2.26 -21.04 19.62
CA THR A 38 1.95 -22.38 20.16
C THR A 38 0.83 -23.09 19.40
N GLU A 39 0.13 -22.39 18.50
CA GLU A 39 -0.99 -22.92 17.74
C GLU A 39 -0.57 -23.34 16.32
N SER A 40 -1.43 -24.12 15.66
CA SER A 40 -1.35 -24.41 14.24
C SER A 40 -2.55 -23.81 13.54
N ALA A 41 -2.32 -23.12 12.42
CA ALA A 41 -3.37 -22.69 11.51
C ALA A 41 -3.78 -23.86 10.62
N VAL A 42 -5.08 -24.09 10.47
CA VAL A 42 -5.62 -25.13 9.58
C VAL A 42 -6.30 -24.46 8.40
N PHE A 43 -5.72 -24.61 7.22
CA PHE A 43 -6.28 -24.16 5.95
C PHE A 43 -7.21 -25.23 5.39
N SER A 44 -8.47 -24.87 5.16
CA SER A 44 -9.46 -25.70 4.46
C SER A 44 -9.60 -25.20 3.02
N ILE A 45 -9.39 -26.11 2.06
CA ILE A 45 -9.35 -25.80 0.64
C ILE A 45 -10.50 -26.52 -0.05
N SER A 46 -11.43 -25.75 -0.61
CA SER A 46 -12.58 -26.26 -1.36
C SER A 46 -12.46 -25.88 -2.82
N ALA A 47 -12.34 -26.88 -3.70
CA ALA A 47 -12.39 -26.68 -5.15
C ALA A 47 -13.83 -26.90 -5.64
N LEU A 48 -14.45 -25.88 -6.23
CA LEU A 48 -15.86 -25.91 -6.61
C LEU A 48 -16.03 -25.99 -8.13
N ASP A 49 -17.03 -26.75 -8.58
CA ASP A 49 -17.44 -26.85 -9.98
C ASP A 49 -18.31 -25.65 -10.41
N GLU A 50 -18.78 -25.64 -11.66
CA GLU A 50 -19.67 -24.60 -12.21
C GLU A 50 -20.99 -24.40 -11.44
N LYS A 51 -21.40 -25.39 -10.64
CA LYS A 51 -22.62 -25.34 -9.83
C LYS A 51 -22.35 -24.87 -8.40
N GLY A 52 -21.09 -24.62 -8.05
CA GLY A 52 -20.67 -24.27 -6.69
C GLY A 52 -20.56 -25.47 -5.76
N GLU A 53 -20.59 -26.70 -6.27
CA GLU A 53 -20.46 -27.93 -5.49
C GLU A 53 -19.01 -28.41 -5.46
N PRO A 54 -18.56 -29.14 -4.43
CA PRO A 54 -17.21 -29.72 -4.39
C PRO A 54 -16.93 -30.59 -5.62
N ALA A 55 -15.94 -30.18 -6.41
CA ALA A 55 -15.49 -30.92 -7.58
C ALA A 55 -15.01 -32.33 -7.18
N LYS A 56 -15.41 -33.33 -7.97
CA LYS A 56 -15.14 -34.77 -7.69
C LYS A 56 -14.01 -35.34 -8.54
N GLU A 57 -13.45 -34.55 -9.44
CA GLU A 57 -12.40 -34.96 -10.37
C GLU A 57 -11.47 -33.77 -10.62
N GLY A 58 -10.26 -34.05 -11.12
CA GLY A 58 -9.23 -33.05 -11.37
C GLY A 58 -8.13 -33.05 -10.32
N THR A 59 -7.15 -32.16 -10.51
CA THR A 59 -5.99 -32.02 -9.63
C THR A 59 -5.90 -30.63 -9.05
N LEU A 60 -5.42 -30.56 -7.81
CA LEU A 60 -5.21 -29.33 -7.07
C LEU A 60 -3.78 -29.26 -6.56
N ASN A 61 -3.01 -28.30 -7.04
CA ASN A 61 -1.66 -28.05 -6.55
C ASN A 61 -1.73 -27.09 -5.37
N VAL A 62 -1.14 -27.46 -4.24
CA VAL A 62 -1.15 -26.67 -3.02
C VAL A 62 0.28 -26.38 -2.59
N ILE A 63 0.55 -25.10 -2.31
CA ILE A 63 1.84 -24.61 -1.83
C ILE A 63 1.59 -23.80 -0.55
N LEU A 64 2.25 -24.17 0.54
CA LEU A 64 2.31 -23.40 1.78
C LEU A 64 3.69 -22.79 1.92
N GLN A 65 3.74 -21.47 2.14
CA GLN A 65 4.99 -20.73 2.32
C GLN A 65 4.92 -19.85 3.57
N ASN A 66 6.06 -19.50 4.13
CA ASN A 66 6.16 -18.41 5.10
C ASN A 66 6.61 -17.11 4.44
N ASP A 67 6.49 -16.00 5.15
CA ASP A 67 6.92 -14.68 4.67
C ASP A 67 8.45 -14.51 4.60
N PHE A 68 9.20 -15.51 5.08
CA PHE A 68 10.66 -15.67 4.94
C PHE A 68 11.07 -16.40 3.64
N ARG A 69 10.19 -16.42 2.63
CA ARG A 69 10.42 -16.99 1.29
C ARG A 69 10.72 -18.50 1.30
N GLU A 70 10.38 -19.19 2.39
CA GLU A 70 10.54 -20.63 2.51
C GLU A 70 9.26 -21.34 2.11
N THR A 71 9.37 -22.36 1.27
CA THR A 71 8.28 -23.27 0.96
C THR A 71 8.26 -24.40 2.00
N LEU A 72 7.21 -24.42 2.81
CA LEU A 72 7.04 -25.39 3.90
C LEU A 72 6.37 -26.68 3.45
N HIS A 73 5.50 -26.58 2.42
CA HIS A 73 4.78 -27.73 1.88
C HIS A 73 4.45 -27.52 0.41
N THR A 74 4.50 -28.60 -0.38
CA THR A 74 4.06 -28.65 -1.76
C THR A 74 3.50 -30.02 -2.05
N GLU A 75 2.24 -30.08 -2.48
CA GLU A 75 1.57 -31.34 -2.79
C GLU A 75 0.54 -31.14 -3.90
N THR A 76 0.34 -32.18 -4.71
CA THR A 76 -0.72 -32.25 -5.71
C THR A 76 -1.77 -33.25 -5.24
N PHE A 77 -2.99 -32.77 -5.02
CA PHE A 77 -4.12 -33.59 -4.59
C PHE A 77 -4.98 -34.00 -5.78
N ASP A 78 -5.49 -35.22 -5.73
CA ASP A 78 -6.50 -35.76 -6.63
C ASP A 78 -7.88 -35.54 -6.00
N LEU A 79 -8.70 -34.67 -6.60
CA LEU A 79 -9.99 -34.25 -6.04
C LEU A 79 -11.01 -35.41 -5.97
N SER A 80 -10.78 -36.51 -6.69
CA SER A 80 -11.58 -37.73 -6.55
C SER A 80 -11.38 -38.47 -5.22
N LYS A 81 -10.27 -38.18 -4.52
CA LYS A 81 -9.92 -38.81 -3.25
C LYS A 81 -10.36 -37.99 -2.02
N GLY A 82 -10.66 -36.70 -2.20
CA GLY A 82 -11.10 -35.84 -1.11
C GLY A 82 -11.20 -34.37 -1.50
N ASN A 83 -12.30 -33.74 -1.13
CA ASN A 83 -12.59 -32.32 -1.27
C ASN A 83 -13.70 -31.97 -0.25
N PRO A 84 -13.44 -31.14 0.77
CA PRO A 84 -12.29 -30.26 0.93
C PRO A 84 -11.00 -30.97 1.37
N ILE A 85 -9.87 -30.30 1.16
CA ILE A 85 -8.53 -30.70 1.60
C ILE A 85 -8.11 -29.82 2.78
N SER A 86 -7.42 -30.38 3.77
CA SER A 86 -6.91 -29.62 4.91
C SER A 86 -5.40 -29.65 5.00
N ILE A 87 -4.77 -28.48 5.10
CA ILE A 87 -3.33 -28.32 5.33
C ILE A 87 -3.13 -27.56 6.63
N SER A 88 -2.27 -28.06 7.50
CA SER A 88 -1.90 -27.37 8.74
C SER A 88 -0.52 -26.71 8.62
N GLY A 89 -0.36 -25.53 9.19
CA GLY A 89 0.90 -24.80 9.26
C GLY A 89 1.12 -24.15 10.62
N LYS A 90 2.38 -23.98 11.01
CA LYS A 90 2.76 -23.30 12.24
C LYS A 90 4.00 -22.42 12.01
N MET A 91 4.19 -21.43 12.86
CA MET A 91 5.37 -20.57 12.87
C MET A 91 6.05 -20.61 14.24
N ASN A 92 7.39 -20.52 14.24
CA ASN A 92 8.19 -20.47 15.47
C ASN A 92 8.67 -19.04 15.80
N VAL A 93 8.39 -18.08 14.92
CA VAL A 93 8.69 -16.65 15.07
C VAL A 93 7.49 -15.82 14.56
N PRO A 94 7.30 -14.58 15.06
CA PRO A 94 6.26 -13.70 14.53
C PRO A 94 6.40 -13.50 13.02
N GLY A 95 5.30 -13.65 12.28
CA GLY A 95 5.32 -13.62 10.82
C GLY A 95 4.01 -14.11 10.20
N PHE A 96 4.08 -14.50 8.92
CA PHE A 96 2.90 -14.92 8.17
C PHE A 96 3.13 -16.23 7.43
N LEU A 97 2.08 -17.03 7.35
CA LEU A 97 1.95 -18.10 6.37
C LEU A 97 1.04 -17.65 5.23
N SER A 98 1.33 -18.11 4.02
CA SER A 98 0.51 -17.94 2.83
C SER A 98 0.31 -19.30 2.17
N LEU A 99 -0.94 -19.69 1.96
CA LEU A 99 -1.31 -20.85 1.17
C LEU A 99 -1.80 -20.41 -0.20
N THR A 100 -1.28 -21.02 -1.25
CA THR A 100 -1.79 -20.89 -2.62
C THR A 100 -2.24 -22.26 -3.11
N ALA A 101 -3.48 -22.35 -3.56
CA ALA A 101 -4.04 -23.51 -4.21
C ALA A 101 -4.37 -23.16 -5.67
N THR A 102 -3.93 -23.99 -6.62
CA THR A 102 -4.13 -23.77 -8.06
C THR A 102 -4.60 -25.02 -8.77
N CYS A 103 -5.46 -24.82 -9.77
CA CYS A 103 -5.79 -25.80 -10.79
C CYS A 103 -5.68 -25.12 -12.18
N GLN A 104 -6.09 -25.79 -13.26
CA GLN A 104 -5.97 -25.24 -14.62
C GLN A 104 -6.65 -23.88 -14.81
N LYS A 105 -7.80 -23.64 -14.16
CA LYS A 105 -8.63 -22.43 -14.35
C LYS A 105 -8.95 -21.67 -13.05
N GLY A 106 -8.53 -22.20 -11.90
CA GLY A 106 -8.83 -21.65 -10.59
C GLY A 106 -7.57 -21.38 -9.77
N ARG A 107 -7.64 -20.35 -8.93
CA ARG A 107 -6.62 -20.03 -7.93
C ARG A 107 -7.28 -19.51 -6.67
N GLY A 108 -6.90 -20.06 -5.52
CA GLY A 108 -7.32 -19.60 -4.19
C GLY A 108 -6.11 -19.27 -3.34
N LEU A 109 -6.22 -18.26 -2.49
CA LEU A 109 -5.18 -17.86 -1.55
C LEU A 109 -5.78 -17.53 -0.19
N ALA A 110 -5.04 -17.82 0.87
CA ALA A 110 -5.30 -17.30 2.20
C ALA A 110 -4.00 -17.11 2.97
N GLY A 111 -4.00 -16.15 3.91
CA GLY A 111 -2.89 -15.92 4.82
C GLY A 111 -3.27 -16.19 6.27
N ALA A 112 -2.30 -16.66 7.07
CA ALA A 112 -2.38 -16.78 8.52
C ALA A 112 -1.32 -15.91 9.17
N ALA A 113 -1.69 -15.11 10.17
CA ALA A 113 -0.77 -14.30 10.95
C ALA A 113 -0.41 -14.99 12.26
N PHE A 114 0.88 -14.98 12.60
CA PHE A 114 1.39 -15.50 13.87
C PHE A 114 2.00 -14.36 14.68
N GLU A 115 1.38 -14.04 15.81
CA GLU A 115 1.76 -12.93 16.70
C GLU A 115 2.16 -11.62 15.96
N PRO A 116 1.32 -11.11 15.03
CA PRO A 116 1.75 -10.04 14.11
C PRO A 116 2.15 -8.73 14.82
N GLU A 117 1.59 -8.47 16.00
CA GLU A 117 1.93 -7.31 16.85
C GLU A 117 3.34 -7.38 17.46
N LYS A 118 4.00 -8.55 17.41
CA LYS A 118 5.38 -8.73 17.89
C LYS A 118 6.41 -8.62 16.77
N ILE A 119 5.99 -8.48 15.51
CA ILE A 119 6.90 -8.32 14.37
C ILE A 119 7.72 -7.04 14.55
N GLN A 120 9.05 -7.17 14.54
CA GLN A 120 9.97 -6.06 14.66
C GLN A 120 10.56 -5.66 13.30
N PRO A 121 10.98 -4.39 13.13
CA PRO A 121 11.81 -3.96 12.02
C PRO A 121 13.06 -4.82 11.87
N ALA A 122 13.45 -5.08 10.64
CA ALA A 122 14.62 -5.90 10.33
C ALA A 122 15.95 -5.15 10.52
N GLN A 123 15.93 -3.82 10.58
CA GLN A 123 17.11 -2.99 10.77
C GLN A 123 16.91 -1.96 11.88
N ALA A 124 18.02 -1.60 12.53
CA ALA A 124 18.05 -0.50 13.48
C ALA A 124 17.91 0.85 12.75
N MET A 125 17.27 1.80 13.41
CA MET A 125 17.23 3.19 12.96
C MET A 125 18.63 3.82 13.10
N PRO A 126 19.14 4.55 12.09
CA PRO A 126 20.38 5.30 12.21
C PRO A 126 20.35 6.26 13.39
N THR A 127 21.49 6.41 14.08
CA THR A 127 21.57 7.25 15.30
C THR A 127 21.37 8.74 15.00
N ASP A 128 21.76 9.18 13.81
CA ASP A 128 21.62 10.54 13.26
C ASP A 128 20.38 10.70 12.37
N PHE A 129 19.45 9.73 12.32
CA PHE A 129 18.28 9.76 11.42
C PHE A 129 17.48 11.08 11.49
N TRP A 130 17.14 11.52 12.71
CA TRP A 130 16.39 12.76 12.89
C TRP A 130 17.22 14.01 12.65
N GLU A 131 18.51 13.97 12.98
CA GLU A 131 19.43 15.07 12.71
C GLU A 131 19.55 15.31 11.20
N TYR A 132 19.69 14.23 10.42
CA TYR A 132 19.71 14.27 8.97
C TYR A 132 18.46 14.94 8.39
N TRP A 133 17.27 14.40 8.68
CA TRP A 133 16.02 14.90 8.08
C TRP A 133 15.66 16.31 8.52
N ARG A 134 15.77 16.62 9.82
CA ARG A 134 15.49 17.97 10.34
C ARG A 134 16.54 18.98 9.88
N GLY A 135 17.80 18.54 9.75
CA GLY A 135 18.87 19.31 9.14
C GLY A 135 18.56 19.69 7.70
N LEU A 136 18.08 18.74 6.89
CA LEU A 136 17.65 18.98 5.51
C LEU A 136 16.48 19.96 5.42
N GLN A 137 15.44 19.81 6.27
CA GLN A 137 14.33 20.76 6.31
C GLN A 137 14.81 22.18 6.63
N LYS A 138 15.66 22.34 7.66
CA LYS A 138 16.23 23.64 8.05
C LYS A 138 17.09 24.22 6.92
N LYS A 139 17.95 23.41 6.32
CA LYS A 139 18.82 23.81 5.20
C LYS A 139 17.99 24.27 4.00
N LEU A 140 16.96 23.50 3.64
CA LEU A 140 16.08 23.82 2.52
C LEU A 140 15.39 25.18 2.70
N ARG A 141 14.85 25.43 3.90
CA ARG A 141 14.19 26.70 4.24
C ARG A 141 15.15 27.89 4.25
N ALA A 142 16.41 27.68 4.66
CA ALA A 142 17.42 28.73 4.77
C ALA A 142 18.09 29.08 3.43
N GLU A 143 18.36 28.08 2.59
CA GLU A 143 19.23 28.24 1.42
C GLU A 143 18.47 28.33 0.09
N VAL A 144 17.26 27.77 0.01
CA VAL A 144 16.47 27.74 -1.24
C VAL A 144 15.27 28.66 -1.10
N PRO A 145 15.17 29.75 -1.89
CA PRO A 145 13.96 30.57 -1.96
C PRO A 145 12.74 29.71 -2.29
N ALA A 146 11.61 29.95 -1.61
CA ALA A 146 10.42 29.12 -1.77
C ALA A 146 9.90 29.06 -3.22
N ASP A 147 10.04 30.18 -3.94
CA ASP A 147 9.57 30.36 -5.32
C ASP A 147 8.18 29.74 -5.54
N LEU A 148 7.22 30.14 -4.69
CA LEU A 148 5.86 29.62 -4.73
C LEU A 148 5.17 30.03 -6.03
N GLN A 149 4.68 29.04 -6.76
CA GLN A 149 3.78 29.25 -7.90
C GLN A 149 2.44 28.61 -7.59
N LEU A 150 1.38 29.41 -7.68
CA LEU A 150 0.01 28.99 -7.45
C LEU A 150 -0.87 29.46 -8.62
N GLU A 151 -1.25 28.53 -9.50
CA GLU A 151 -1.99 28.79 -10.73
C GLU A 151 -3.38 28.15 -10.64
N LYS A 152 -4.45 28.94 -10.79
CA LYS A 152 -5.82 28.42 -10.79
C LYS A 152 -6.08 27.55 -12.03
N ILE A 153 -6.73 26.41 -11.85
CA ILE A 153 -7.18 25.52 -12.93
C ILE A 153 -8.67 25.78 -13.16
N ASP A 154 -9.00 26.66 -14.11
CA ASP A 154 -10.39 27.07 -14.36
C ASP A 154 -11.29 25.90 -14.79
N SER A 155 -10.77 24.94 -15.55
CA SER A 155 -11.56 23.81 -16.08
C SER A 155 -12.11 22.86 -15.02
N VAL A 156 -11.56 22.86 -13.80
CA VAL A 156 -12.00 22.01 -12.68
C VAL A 156 -12.42 22.83 -11.45
N SER A 157 -12.33 24.16 -11.53
CA SER A 157 -12.83 25.08 -10.52
C SER A 157 -14.31 25.42 -10.79
N ASN A 158 -15.07 25.70 -9.73
CA ASN A 158 -16.47 26.12 -9.82
C ASN A 158 -16.83 27.05 -8.65
N ASP A 159 -18.13 27.36 -8.52
CA ASP A 159 -18.68 28.22 -7.47
C ASP A 159 -18.47 27.68 -6.05
N LYS A 160 -18.18 26.38 -5.88
CA LYS A 160 -18.00 25.71 -4.58
C LYS A 160 -16.55 25.40 -4.22
N VAL A 161 -15.66 25.29 -5.20
CA VAL A 161 -14.26 24.89 -5.00
C VAL A 161 -13.37 25.59 -6.01
N THR A 162 -12.27 26.17 -5.54
CA THR A 162 -11.17 26.64 -6.40
C THR A 162 -10.02 25.65 -6.34
N VAL A 163 -9.55 25.19 -7.50
CA VAL A 163 -8.44 24.24 -7.60
C VAL A 163 -7.24 24.94 -8.23
N TYR A 164 -6.06 24.73 -7.67
CA TYR A 164 -4.81 25.30 -8.11
C TYR A 164 -3.80 24.19 -8.45
N ARG A 165 -2.94 24.42 -9.45
CA ARG A 165 -1.60 23.84 -9.47
C ARG A 165 -0.75 24.61 -8.47
N ILE A 166 -0.06 23.88 -7.60
CA ILE A 166 0.92 24.45 -6.67
C ILE A 166 2.29 23.88 -6.97
N SER A 167 3.33 24.73 -6.92
CA SER A 167 4.70 24.26 -6.91
C SER A 167 5.63 25.14 -6.09
N MET A 168 6.65 24.54 -5.50
CA MET A 168 7.68 25.24 -4.73
C MET A 168 9.04 24.63 -5.01
N ALA A 169 10.09 25.46 -4.97
CA ALA A 169 11.45 25.01 -5.22
C ALA A 169 12.00 24.16 -4.08
N VAL A 170 12.78 23.14 -4.47
CA VAL A 170 13.58 22.28 -3.60
C VAL A 170 15.05 22.31 -4.03
N PHE A 171 15.88 21.44 -3.47
CA PHE A 171 17.30 21.36 -3.85
C PHE A 171 17.48 21.02 -5.34
N ASP A 172 18.71 21.24 -5.83
CA ASP A 172 19.17 20.81 -7.16
C ASP A 172 18.38 21.40 -8.33
N GLY A 173 17.79 22.59 -8.13
CA GLY A 173 16.97 23.27 -9.12
C GLY A 173 15.64 22.55 -9.42
N GLN A 174 15.26 21.56 -8.61
CA GLN A 174 14.01 20.83 -8.75
C GLN A 174 12.87 21.59 -8.05
N ARG A 175 11.64 21.11 -8.29
CA ARG A 175 10.43 21.63 -7.67
C ARG A 175 9.54 20.48 -7.23
N ALA A 176 8.79 20.64 -6.15
CA ALA A 176 7.63 19.78 -5.91
C ALA A 176 6.40 20.38 -6.58
N HIS A 177 5.55 19.51 -7.14
CA HIS A 177 4.34 19.90 -7.85
C HIS A 177 3.13 19.14 -7.31
N GLY A 178 2.00 19.81 -7.18
CA GLY A 178 0.75 19.18 -6.74
C GLY A 178 -0.48 20.02 -7.06
N PHE A 179 -1.59 19.59 -6.47
CA PHE A 179 -2.87 20.27 -6.57
C PHE A 179 -3.32 20.72 -5.18
N LEU A 180 -3.80 21.95 -5.09
CA LEU A 180 -4.44 22.49 -3.90
C LEU A 180 -5.88 22.84 -4.25
N ALA A 181 -6.86 22.22 -3.59
CA ALA A 181 -8.26 22.60 -3.73
C ALA A 181 -8.77 23.22 -2.45
N ILE A 182 -9.37 24.40 -2.55
CA ILE A 182 -9.92 25.15 -1.43
C ILE A 182 -11.43 25.34 -1.66
N PRO A 183 -12.30 24.94 -0.71
CA PRO A 183 -13.72 25.25 -0.80
C PRO A 183 -13.97 26.77 -0.80
N THR A 184 -15.02 27.21 -1.46
CA THR A 184 -15.49 28.60 -1.36
C THR A 184 -16.41 28.76 -0.14
N GLY A 185 -16.44 29.95 0.46
CA GLY A 185 -17.27 30.25 1.64
C GLY A 185 -16.44 30.56 2.89
N GLU A 186 -17.08 30.45 4.05
CA GLU A 186 -16.45 30.77 5.34
C GLU A 186 -15.61 29.60 5.87
N GLY A 187 -14.29 29.78 5.87
CA GLY A 187 -13.32 28.91 6.53
C GLY A 187 -13.04 29.33 8.00
N PRO A 188 -11.92 28.89 8.59
CA PRO A 188 -10.87 28.06 7.99
C PRO A 188 -11.32 26.60 7.79
N PHE A 189 -10.89 25.99 6.70
CA PHE A 189 -11.26 24.62 6.33
C PHE A 189 -10.29 23.60 6.92
N PRO A 190 -10.78 22.45 7.41
CA PRO A 190 -9.91 21.33 7.77
C PRO A 190 -9.11 20.87 6.54
N VAL A 191 -7.87 20.43 6.75
CA VAL A 191 -6.95 20.05 5.68
C VAL A 191 -6.88 18.54 5.53
N LEU A 192 -6.96 18.03 4.30
CA LEU A 192 -6.63 16.65 3.96
C LEU A 192 -5.46 16.60 2.98
N VAL A 193 -4.51 15.72 3.27
CA VAL A 193 -3.33 15.48 2.43
C VAL A 193 -3.38 14.06 1.87
N THR A 194 -3.03 13.92 0.59
CA THR A 194 -2.83 12.61 -0.03
C THR A 194 -1.66 12.64 -1.00
N VAL A 195 -0.89 11.55 -1.03
CA VAL A 195 0.23 11.35 -1.96
C VAL A 195 -0.10 10.22 -2.92
N SER A 196 0.32 10.35 -4.18
CA SER A 196 0.03 9.37 -5.22
C SER A 196 0.58 7.98 -4.91
N TRP A 197 -0.10 6.96 -5.44
CA TRP A 197 0.44 5.60 -5.55
C TRP A 197 1.65 5.55 -6.50
N ALA A 198 2.34 4.42 -6.52
CA ALA A 198 3.47 4.20 -7.42
C ALA A 198 3.01 4.14 -8.89
N GLY A 199 3.65 4.91 -9.76
CA GLY A 199 3.29 5.00 -11.18
C GLY A 199 3.24 6.45 -11.65
N PRO A 200 2.47 6.79 -12.69
CA PRO A 200 2.47 8.12 -13.33
C PRO A 200 1.84 9.25 -12.49
N GLY A 201 1.47 8.97 -11.24
CA GLY A 201 0.74 9.90 -10.39
C GLY A 201 -0.73 10.05 -10.77
N PHE A 202 -1.37 11.09 -10.23
CA PHE A 202 -2.78 11.38 -10.42
C PHE A 202 -3.02 12.82 -10.87
N GLY A 203 -4.26 13.16 -11.21
CA GLY A 203 -4.66 14.50 -11.60
C GLY A 203 -5.51 15.20 -10.54
N PRO A 204 -6.12 16.35 -10.89
CA PRO A 204 -6.90 17.14 -9.96
C PRO A 204 -8.16 16.42 -9.47
N GLU A 205 -8.59 15.32 -10.09
CA GLU A 205 -9.69 14.47 -9.63
C GLU A 205 -9.50 13.93 -8.21
N GLN A 206 -8.25 13.81 -7.74
CA GLN A 206 -7.95 13.37 -6.36
C GLN A 206 -8.21 14.44 -5.30
N THR A 207 -8.57 15.66 -5.71
CA THR A 207 -9.00 16.74 -4.80
C THR A 207 -10.49 16.68 -4.46
N TRP A 208 -11.20 15.60 -4.84
CA TRP A 208 -12.64 15.42 -4.62
C TRP A 208 -13.14 15.70 -3.20
N PRO A 209 -12.40 15.48 -2.08
CA PRO A 209 -12.90 15.82 -0.74
C PRO A 209 -13.14 17.32 -0.55
N ALA A 210 -12.62 18.19 -1.42
CA ALA A 210 -12.90 19.61 -1.35
C ALA A 210 -14.39 19.94 -1.50
N LYS A 211 -15.13 19.11 -2.26
CA LYS A 211 -16.60 19.22 -2.38
C LYS A 211 -17.32 18.91 -1.06
N GLU A 212 -16.62 18.32 -0.09
CA GLU A 212 -17.13 18.01 1.24
C GLU A 212 -16.66 18.99 2.32
N GLY A 213 -16.04 20.10 1.93
CA GLY A 213 -15.61 21.16 2.86
C GLY A 213 -14.21 21.00 3.42
N PHE A 214 -13.31 20.26 2.75
CA PHE A 214 -11.89 20.17 3.11
C PHE A 214 -11.02 21.03 2.19
N ALA A 215 -10.01 21.69 2.73
CA ALA A 215 -8.86 22.08 1.91
C ALA A 215 -8.06 20.82 1.59
N VAL A 216 -7.81 20.52 0.32
CA VAL A 216 -7.16 19.27 -0.11
C VAL A 216 -5.83 19.55 -0.78
N LEU A 217 -4.76 19.01 -0.22
CA LEU A 217 -3.44 18.99 -0.84
C LEU A 217 -3.19 17.59 -1.41
N ALA A 218 -3.23 17.47 -2.74
CA ALA A 218 -3.00 16.22 -3.45
C ALA A 218 -1.65 16.27 -4.19
N MET A 219 -0.71 15.44 -3.77
CA MET A 219 0.69 15.50 -4.18
C MET A 219 1.12 14.27 -4.98
N PRO A 220 1.31 14.40 -6.31
CA PRO A 220 2.27 13.57 -7.02
C PRO A 220 3.69 13.79 -6.45
N ILE A 221 4.57 12.81 -6.63
CA ILE A 221 5.94 12.83 -6.07
C ILE A 221 7.01 13.34 -7.05
N PHE A 222 6.61 13.72 -8.26
CA PHE A 222 7.56 13.96 -9.35
C PHE A 222 7.99 15.42 -9.45
N PRO A 223 9.22 15.69 -9.92
CA PRO A 223 9.77 17.03 -9.99
C PRO A 223 9.36 17.81 -11.26
N TYR A 224 8.24 17.46 -11.87
CA TYR A 224 7.76 18.05 -13.12
C TYR A 224 6.30 18.55 -13.01
N PRO A 225 5.89 19.51 -13.86
CA PRO A 225 4.56 20.10 -13.81
C PRO A 225 3.42 19.08 -13.90
N VAL A 226 2.33 19.37 -13.17
CA VAL A 226 1.11 18.55 -13.11
C VAL A 226 -0.04 19.15 -13.91
N GLY A 227 -1.14 18.41 -14.03
CA GLY A 227 -2.37 18.86 -14.70
C GLY A 227 -2.42 18.51 -16.19
N LEU A 228 -1.74 17.43 -16.57
CA LEU A 228 -1.86 16.73 -17.84
C LEU A 228 -3.01 15.70 -17.78
N THR A 229 -3.50 15.28 -18.95
CA THR A 229 -4.41 14.14 -19.09
C THR A 229 -3.75 12.83 -18.64
N SER A 230 -4.53 11.76 -18.47
CA SER A 230 -3.99 10.46 -18.03
C SER A 230 -2.90 9.92 -18.99
N ASP A 231 -3.14 9.99 -20.30
CA ASP A 231 -2.22 9.46 -21.31
C ASP A 231 -0.94 10.31 -21.39
N GLU A 232 -1.07 11.64 -21.31
CA GLU A 232 0.08 12.55 -21.28
C GLU A 232 0.91 12.37 -20.00
N ARG A 233 0.27 12.15 -18.83
CA ARG A 233 0.99 11.81 -17.61
C ARG A 233 1.75 10.50 -17.72
N GLN A 234 1.13 9.48 -18.32
CA GLN A 234 1.79 8.19 -18.55
C GLN A 234 3.03 8.38 -19.43
N LYS A 235 2.90 9.10 -20.55
CA LYS A 235 4.02 9.42 -21.43
C LYS A 235 5.13 10.19 -20.70
N GLN A 236 4.79 11.24 -19.94
CA GLN A 236 5.76 12.03 -19.18
C GLN A 236 6.49 11.18 -18.12
N TYR A 237 5.78 10.26 -17.46
CA TYR A 237 6.37 9.32 -16.51
C TYR A 237 7.34 8.34 -17.19
N ASP A 238 6.98 7.81 -18.35
CA ASP A 238 7.84 6.90 -19.11
C ASP A 238 9.10 7.62 -19.60
N GLU A 239 8.97 8.82 -20.18
CA GLU A 239 10.09 9.68 -20.60
C GLU A 239 11.00 10.05 -19.42
N PHE A 240 10.42 10.28 -18.23
CA PHE A 240 11.18 10.58 -17.02
C PHE A 240 12.03 9.39 -16.58
N ASN A 241 11.46 8.18 -16.51
CA ASN A 241 12.21 6.97 -16.16
C ASN A 241 13.26 6.60 -17.23
N GLU A 242 12.95 6.80 -18.51
CA GLU A 242 13.90 6.61 -19.61
C GLU A 242 15.11 7.55 -19.45
N LYS A 243 14.85 8.84 -19.19
CA LYS A 243 15.91 9.83 -18.94
C LYS A 243 16.78 9.48 -17.72
N LEU A 244 16.19 8.90 -16.68
CA LEU A 244 16.93 8.41 -15.51
C LEU A 244 17.74 7.15 -15.80
N GLY A 245 17.42 6.40 -16.87
CA GLY A 245 17.99 5.09 -17.16
C GLY A 245 17.61 4.00 -16.15
N ILE A 246 16.70 4.31 -15.23
CA ILE A 246 16.25 3.45 -14.14
C ILE A 246 14.87 3.92 -13.66
N ARG A 247 14.10 3.03 -13.04
CA ARG A 247 12.85 3.43 -12.38
C ARG A 247 13.12 4.45 -11.27
N TYR A 248 12.29 5.48 -11.18
CA TYR A 248 12.42 6.58 -10.23
C TYR A 248 12.62 6.12 -8.78
N CYS A 249 11.97 5.02 -8.38
CA CYS A 249 12.04 4.50 -7.01
C CYS A 249 13.42 3.91 -6.64
N TYR A 250 14.33 3.81 -7.60
CA TYR A 250 15.74 3.43 -7.39
C TYR A 250 16.72 4.54 -7.78
N ALA A 251 16.24 5.64 -8.38
CA ALA A 251 17.10 6.69 -8.91
C ALA A 251 17.87 7.39 -7.78
N GLY A 252 19.19 7.52 -7.97
CA GLY A 252 20.12 8.09 -7.00
C GLY A 252 20.61 7.15 -5.91
N ALA A 253 20.03 5.95 -5.76
CA ALA A 253 20.57 4.95 -4.82
C ALA A 253 21.97 4.47 -5.25
N PRO A 254 22.88 4.15 -4.31
CA PRO A 254 22.72 4.17 -2.86
C PRO A 254 23.12 5.51 -2.20
N ASP A 255 23.19 6.63 -2.95
CA ASP A 255 23.59 7.91 -2.38
C ASP A 255 22.39 8.63 -1.75
N ARG A 256 22.36 8.73 -0.40
CA ARG A 256 21.25 9.36 0.33
C ARG A 256 21.03 10.82 -0.07
N GLU A 257 22.06 11.53 -0.53
CA GLU A 257 21.92 12.92 -0.98
C GLU A 257 21.28 13.05 -2.36
N LYS A 258 21.33 11.97 -3.17
CA LYS A 258 20.79 11.94 -4.54
C LYS A 258 19.51 11.12 -4.68
N TYR A 259 19.16 10.32 -3.68
CA TYR A 259 18.04 9.41 -3.76
C TYR A 259 16.73 10.16 -4.00
N PHE A 260 15.96 9.71 -4.99
CA PHE A 260 14.77 10.38 -5.53
C PHE A 260 13.79 10.87 -4.44
N PHE A 261 13.51 10.02 -3.46
CA PHE A 261 12.51 10.33 -2.43
C PHE A 261 12.91 11.47 -1.48
N ARG A 262 14.20 11.84 -1.41
CA ARG A 262 14.69 12.95 -0.58
C ARG A 262 14.00 14.26 -0.93
N ASN A 263 14.14 14.70 -2.18
CA ASN A 263 13.57 15.97 -2.62
C ASN A 263 12.04 15.89 -2.73
N ALA A 264 11.48 14.72 -3.06
CA ALA A 264 10.03 14.51 -3.10
C ALA A 264 9.39 14.79 -1.72
N TYR A 265 9.87 14.16 -0.65
CA TYR A 265 9.29 14.35 0.69
C TYR A 265 9.58 15.73 1.29
N LEU A 266 10.78 16.28 1.08
CA LEU A 266 11.09 17.65 1.51
C LEU A 266 10.20 18.69 0.83
N GLY A 267 9.89 18.49 -0.46
CA GLY A 267 9.02 19.39 -1.20
C GLY A 267 7.56 19.31 -0.77
N ILE A 268 7.06 18.10 -0.48
CA ILE A 268 5.72 17.92 0.09
C ILE A 268 5.63 18.59 1.47
N ASP A 269 6.62 18.37 2.34
CA ASP A 269 6.71 19.02 3.65
C ASP A 269 6.69 20.55 3.55
N ARG A 270 7.49 21.11 2.62
CA ARG A 270 7.53 22.55 2.38
C ARG A 270 6.21 23.12 1.87
N ILE A 271 5.52 22.40 0.98
CA ILE A 271 4.20 22.82 0.50
C ILE A 271 3.16 22.73 1.61
N MET A 272 3.25 21.73 2.49
CA MET A 272 2.40 21.66 3.68
C MET A 272 2.59 22.86 4.62
N ASP A 273 3.83 23.33 4.83
CA ASP A 273 4.09 24.57 5.59
C ASP A 273 3.27 25.73 5.02
N TYR A 274 3.37 25.97 3.71
CA TYR A 274 2.60 27.02 3.04
C TYR A 274 1.09 26.82 3.18
N VAL A 275 0.59 25.61 2.95
CA VAL A 275 -0.85 25.33 3.00
C VAL A 275 -1.41 25.63 4.37
N LEU A 276 -0.71 25.25 5.45
CA LEU A 276 -1.19 25.40 6.82
C LEU A 276 -1.07 26.84 7.36
N GLU A 277 -0.20 27.65 6.77
CA GLU A 277 -0.10 29.09 7.07
C GLU A 277 -1.19 29.94 6.41
N ARG A 278 -2.05 29.35 5.56
CA ARG A 278 -3.11 30.09 4.88
C ARG A 278 -4.25 30.45 5.84
N PRO A 279 -4.84 31.66 5.69
CA PRO A 279 -5.96 32.08 6.54
C PRO A 279 -7.25 31.29 6.30
N ASP A 280 -7.36 30.59 5.18
CA ASP A 280 -8.52 29.77 4.82
C ASP A 280 -8.37 28.28 5.18
N THR A 281 -7.27 27.90 5.84
CA THR A 281 -7.02 26.53 6.30
C THR A 281 -6.88 26.47 7.81
N ASP A 282 -7.26 25.34 8.41
CA ASP A 282 -7.18 25.12 9.85
C ASP A 282 -6.03 24.15 10.18
N GLU A 283 -4.93 24.70 10.71
CA GLU A 283 -3.76 23.92 11.10
C GLU A 283 -4.00 22.98 12.30
N THR A 284 -5.10 23.16 13.03
CA THR A 284 -5.49 22.29 14.14
C THR A 284 -6.34 21.10 13.71
N ARG A 285 -6.68 21.00 12.42
CA ARG A 285 -7.50 19.94 11.82
C ARG A 285 -6.90 19.44 10.52
N VAL A 286 -5.80 18.68 10.64
CA VAL A 286 -5.03 18.16 9.51
C VAL A 286 -5.10 16.64 9.47
N GLY A 287 -5.59 16.08 8.36
CA GLY A 287 -5.69 14.64 8.13
C GLY A 287 -4.82 14.15 6.98
N TYR A 288 -4.41 12.90 7.06
CA TYR A 288 -3.77 12.20 5.94
C TYR A 288 -4.54 10.94 5.56
N TYR A 289 -4.69 10.68 4.26
CA TYR A 289 -5.08 9.37 3.75
C TYR A 289 -4.28 8.97 2.50
N GLY A 290 -3.94 7.69 2.39
CA GLY A 290 -3.20 7.18 1.23
C GLY A 290 -3.16 5.66 1.15
N THR A 291 -2.80 5.14 -0.03
CA THR A 291 -2.69 3.70 -0.31
C THR A 291 -1.33 3.38 -0.92
N SER A 292 -0.73 2.23 -0.59
CA SER A 292 0.54 1.76 -1.18
C SER A 292 1.67 2.77 -0.94
N GLN A 293 2.29 3.32 -1.99
CA GLN A 293 3.24 4.44 -1.86
C GLN A 293 2.64 5.64 -1.11
N GLY A 294 1.37 5.97 -1.35
CA GLY A 294 0.66 6.98 -0.58
C GLY A 294 0.47 6.58 0.88
N GLY A 295 0.31 5.29 1.18
CA GLY A 295 0.24 4.77 2.55
C GLY A 295 1.59 4.84 3.27
N GLY A 296 2.70 4.51 2.58
CA GLY A 296 4.06 4.70 3.09
C GLY A 296 4.38 6.16 3.34
N SER A 297 3.94 7.04 2.43
CA SER A 297 4.08 8.48 2.55
C SER A 297 3.31 9.04 3.76
N ALA A 298 2.22 8.39 4.18
CA ALA A 298 1.51 8.70 5.42
C ALA A 298 2.43 8.58 6.64
N LEU A 299 3.21 7.48 6.67
CA LEU A 299 4.14 7.21 7.76
C LEU A 299 5.33 8.16 7.73
N ILE A 300 5.86 8.40 6.53
CA ILE A 300 7.02 9.27 6.30
C ILE A 300 6.71 10.71 6.70
N LEU A 301 5.67 11.31 6.12
CA LEU A 301 5.29 12.70 6.43
C LEU A 301 4.75 12.82 7.86
N GLY A 302 4.00 11.81 8.32
CA GLY A 302 3.50 11.72 9.70
C GLY A 302 4.61 11.85 10.74
N GLY A 303 5.70 11.09 10.57
CA GLY A 303 6.86 11.16 11.44
C GLY A 303 7.76 12.37 11.20
N LEU A 304 7.90 12.81 9.94
CA LEU A 304 8.83 13.86 9.55
C LEU A 304 8.45 15.23 10.10
N ASN A 305 7.15 15.59 10.07
CA ASN A 305 6.71 16.94 10.45
C ASN A 305 5.73 17.00 11.62
N GLY A 306 5.08 15.89 12.00
CA GLY A 306 4.20 15.83 13.16
C GLY A 306 2.98 16.76 13.09
N LYS A 307 2.62 17.23 11.89
CA LYS A 307 1.54 18.22 11.68
C LYS A 307 0.15 17.61 11.57
N PHE A 308 0.06 16.29 11.50
CA PHE A 308 -1.21 15.60 11.35
C PHE A 308 -1.88 15.35 12.69
N THR A 309 -3.19 15.54 12.70
CA THR A 309 -4.07 15.16 13.81
C THR A 309 -4.59 13.73 13.67
N HIS A 310 -4.74 13.24 12.44
CA HIS A 310 -5.23 11.89 12.15
C HIS A 310 -4.55 11.36 10.89
N ILE A 311 -4.10 10.11 10.93
CA ILE A 311 -3.46 9.45 9.78
C ILE A 311 -4.19 8.16 9.45
N SER A 312 -4.42 7.95 8.15
CA SER A 312 -4.78 6.63 7.62
C SER A 312 -3.86 6.20 6.48
N GLY A 313 -3.52 4.91 6.47
CA GLY A 313 -2.69 4.31 5.43
C GLY A 313 -3.16 2.90 5.07
N ASN A 314 -3.55 2.67 3.83
CA ASN A 314 -3.86 1.34 3.32
C ASN A 314 -2.62 0.70 2.68
N VAL A 315 -2.33 -0.55 3.05
CA VAL A 315 -1.19 -1.36 2.57
C VAL A 315 0.09 -0.53 2.38
N PRO A 316 0.61 0.14 3.44
CA PRO A 316 1.75 1.04 3.32
C PRO A 316 2.95 0.39 2.64
N ALA A 317 3.38 0.98 1.51
CA ALA A 317 4.64 0.66 0.88
C ALA A 317 5.80 1.35 1.61
N ILE A 318 7.01 1.17 1.11
CA ILE A 318 8.25 1.81 1.57
C ILE A 318 8.51 1.46 3.04
N CYS A 319 8.22 0.22 3.42
CA CYS A 319 8.35 -0.26 4.79
C CYS A 319 9.26 -1.48 4.84
N ASP A 320 10.12 -1.51 5.84
CA ASP A 320 10.97 -2.63 6.23
C ASP A 320 11.84 -3.15 5.08
N HIS A 321 12.56 -2.25 4.40
CA HIS A 321 13.49 -2.59 3.32
C HIS A 321 14.52 -3.63 3.76
N GLY A 322 14.97 -3.53 5.02
CA GLY A 322 15.84 -4.50 5.67
C GLY A 322 15.25 -5.90 5.79
N GLY A 323 13.94 -6.09 5.60
CA GLY A 323 13.28 -7.40 5.64
C GLY A 323 13.97 -8.43 4.77
N ALA A 324 14.48 -8.00 3.60
CA ALA A 324 15.25 -8.85 2.68
C ALA A 324 16.46 -9.52 3.35
N LYS A 325 17.10 -8.88 4.33
CA LYS A 325 18.25 -9.44 5.08
C LYS A 325 17.86 -10.60 6.00
N LEU A 326 16.60 -10.64 6.43
CA LEU A 326 16.03 -11.74 7.19
C LEU A 326 15.43 -12.81 6.27
N ASN A 327 15.65 -12.71 4.95
CA ASN A 327 14.90 -13.42 3.91
C ASN A 327 13.39 -13.15 3.94
N ARG A 328 12.94 -12.12 4.70
CA ARG A 328 11.55 -11.70 4.81
C ARG A 328 11.19 -10.81 3.63
N SER A 329 10.01 -10.98 3.05
CA SER A 329 9.58 -10.10 1.96
C SER A 329 9.35 -8.66 2.47
N PRO A 330 10.02 -7.63 1.91
CA PRO A 330 9.79 -6.24 2.29
C PRO A 330 8.60 -5.64 1.51
N GLY A 331 8.20 -4.41 1.88
CA GLY A 331 7.25 -3.63 1.09
C GLY A 331 7.85 -3.06 -0.19
N TRP A 332 7.02 -2.73 -1.17
CA TRP A 332 7.44 -2.00 -2.38
C TRP A 332 8.29 -0.77 -2.03
N PRO A 333 9.36 -0.41 -2.76
CA PRO A 333 9.83 -1.00 -4.00
C PRO A 333 10.71 -2.24 -3.81
N LYS A 334 10.75 -2.84 -2.62
CA LYS A 334 11.66 -3.95 -2.29
C LYS A 334 13.11 -3.54 -2.56
N LEU A 335 13.51 -2.41 -1.98
CA LEU A 335 14.74 -1.68 -2.30
C LEU A 335 15.97 -2.59 -2.33
N TYR A 336 16.15 -3.43 -1.31
CA TYR A 336 17.33 -4.29 -1.19
C TYR A 336 17.30 -5.50 -2.13
N ASP A 337 16.12 -5.93 -2.58
CA ASP A 337 16.01 -6.99 -3.59
C ASP A 337 16.35 -6.46 -4.99
N ASN A 338 16.24 -5.16 -5.22
CA ASN A 338 16.36 -4.54 -6.55
C ASN A 338 17.61 -3.65 -6.72
N VAL A 339 18.28 -3.27 -5.63
CA VAL A 339 19.52 -2.50 -5.66
C VAL A 339 20.62 -3.32 -4.99
N ASN A 340 21.44 -3.98 -5.80
CA ASN A 340 22.42 -4.96 -5.37
C ASN A 340 23.80 -4.33 -5.11
N THR A 341 23.90 -3.51 -4.04
CA THR A 341 25.16 -2.88 -3.62
C THR A 341 25.20 -2.79 -2.09
N PRO A 342 26.32 -3.11 -1.40
CA PRO A 342 26.37 -3.10 0.07
C PRO A 342 26.02 -1.75 0.70
N GLU A 343 26.34 -0.64 0.03
CA GLU A 343 26.09 0.74 0.47
C GLU A 343 24.58 1.04 0.59
N ILE A 344 23.71 0.23 -0.02
CA ILE A 344 22.26 0.38 0.16
C ILE A 344 21.83 0.17 1.61
N GLU A 345 22.62 -0.56 2.39
CA GLU A 345 22.37 -0.77 3.81
C GLU A 345 22.58 0.48 4.65
N GLU A 346 23.45 1.40 4.20
CA GLU A 346 23.68 2.68 4.85
C GLU A 346 22.58 3.69 4.48
N MET A 347 22.14 3.68 3.23
CA MET A 347 21.12 4.61 2.72
C MET A 347 19.69 4.19 3.09
N GLY A 348 19.36 2.91 2.90
CA GLY A 348 18.00 2.38 3.00
C GLY A 348 17.25 2.78 4.27
N PRO A 349 17.86 2.71 5.47
CA PRO A 349 17.19 3.09 6.70
C PRO A 349 16.77 4.57 6.75
N TYR A 350 17.41 5.47 5.99
CA TYR A 350 16.99 6.88 5.93
C TYR A 350 15.68 7.09 5.16
N PHE A 351 15.30 6.13 4.32
CA PHE A 351 14.11 6.21 3.47
C PHE A 351 13.10 5.11 3.76
N ASP A 352 13.29 4.38 4.87
CA ASP A 352 12.36 3.36 5.34
C ASP A 352 11.26 3.99 6.22
N GLY A 353 10.01 3.87 5.80
CA GLY A 353 8.83 4.35 6.49
C GLY A 353 8.71 3.84 7.94
N VAL A 354 9.31 2.70 8.25
CA VAL A 354 9.41 2.16 9.61
C VAL A 354 10.14 3.11 10.57
N ASN A 355 11.17 3.81 10.09
CA ASN A 355 11.94 4.72 10.95
C ASN A 355 11.18 6.02 11.19
N PHE A 356 10.47 6.54 10.18
CA PHE A 356 9.58 7.68 10.36
C PHE A 356 8.39 7.38 11.26
N ALA A 357 7.83 6.16 11.18
CA ALA A 357 6.68 5.77 11.99
C ALA A 357 6.87 5.97 13.51
N ARG A 358 8.12 5.97 13.98
CA ARG A 358 8.49 6.27 15.39
C ARG A 358 8.17 7.70 15.83
N GLY A 359 8.02 8.64 14.90
CA GLY A 359 7.64 10.02 15.17
C GLY A 359 6.14 10.27 15.25
N ILE A 360 5.30 9.26 14.96
CA ILE A 360 3.85 9.44 14.85
C ILE A 360 3.19 9.33 16.22
N THR A 361 2.70 10.45 16.73
CA THR A 361 2.02 10.53 18.04
C THR A 361 0.50 10.70 17.93
N CYS A 362 -0.01 11.03 16.75
CA CYS A 362 -1.43 11.25 16.52
C CYS A 362 -2.21 9.94 16.30
N PRO A 363 -3.53 9.94 16.53
CA PRO A 363 -4.41 8.84 16.16
C PRO A 363 -4.13 8.29 14.75
N THR A 364 -3.99 6.97 14.63
CA THR A 364 -3.58 6.32 13.38
C THR A 364 -4.40 5.07 13.09
N ARG A 365 -4.82 4.90 11.82
CA ARG A 365 -5.50 3.69 11.33
C ARG A 365 -4.78 3.14 10.10
N ILE A 366 -4.29 1.91 10.18
CA ILE A 366 -3.64 1.25 9.05
C ILE A 366 -4.51 0.08 8.60
N SER A 367 -4.59 -0.19 7.31
CA SER A 367 -5.20 -1.43 6.80
C SER A 367 -4.20 -2.29 6.04
N VAL A 368 -4.37 -3.61 6.13
CA VAL A 368 -3.46 -4.59 5.51
C VAL A 368 -4.20 -5.82 5.01
N GLY A 369 -3.79 -6.32 3.85
CA GLY A 369 -4.22 -7.60 3.31
C GLY A 369 -3.23 -8.71 3.63
N PHE A 370 -3.67 -9.87 4.15
CA PHE A 370 -2.74 -10.94 4.55
C PHE A 370 -2.12 -11.69 3.36
N ILE A 371 -2.69 -11.56 2.17
CA ILE A 371 -2.12 -12.14 0.93
C ILE A 371 -1.47 -11.08 0.03
N ASP A 372 -1.18 -9.89 0.56
CA ASP A 372 -0.46 -8.85 -0.17
C ASP A 372 1.01 -9.27 -0.38
N THR A 373 1.41 -9.40 -1.65
CA THR A 373 2.78 -9.75 -2.07
C THR A 373 3.57 -8.55 -2.60
N THR A 374 2.93 -7.39 -2.70
CA THR A 374 3.55 -6.11 -3.10
C THR A 374 4.04 -5.36 -1.87
N CYS A 375 3.16 -5.18 -0.89
CA CYS A 375 3.46 -4.60 0.42
C CYS A 375 3.18 -5.68 1.46
N SER A 376 4.19 -6.52 1.73
CA SER A 376 3.99 -7.71 2.57
C SER A 376 3.37 -7.33 3.92
N PRO A 377 2.45 -8.14 4.45
CA PRO A 377 1.80 -7.81 5.72
C PRO A 377 2.83 -7.68 6.85
N SER A 378 3.90 -8.47 6.86
CA SER A 378 4.97 -8.32 7.85
C SER A 378 5.73 -6.99 7.75
N SER A 379 5.94 -6.44 6.55
CA SER A 379 6.52 -5.10 6.41
C SER A 379 5.60 -4.02 6.97
N VAL A 380 4.29 -4.14 6.72
CA VAL A 380 3.27 -3.22 7.24
C VAL A 380 3.20 -3.29 8.77
N TYR A 381 3.18 -4.50 9.35
CA TYR A 381 3.22 -4.68 10.80
C TYR A 381 4.53 -4.19 11.42
N ALA A 382 5.68 -4.41 10.79
CA ALA A 382 6.96 -3.88 11.28
C ALA A 382 6.92 -2.34 11.42
N ALA A 383 6.25 -1.65 10.50
CA ALA A 383 6.06 -0.19 10.57
C ALA A 383 4.97 0.22 11.57
N PHE A 384 3.86 -0.51 11.65
CA PHE A 384 2.77 -0.21 12.59
C PHE A 384 3.17 -0.42 14.06
N ASN A 385 3.92 -1.49 14.35
CA ASN A 385 4.24 -1.90 15.72
C ASN A 385 5.11 -0.86 16.44
N VAL A 386 5.89 -0.07 15.68
CA VAL A 386 6.80 0.95 16.22
C VAL A 386 6.16 2.33 16.41
N ILE A 387 4.92 2.53 15.95
CA ILE A 387 4.17 3.77 16.15
C ILE A 387 3.89 3.95 17.65
N PRO A 388 4.32 5.06 18.29
CA PRO A 388 4.09 5.29 19.72
C PRO A 388 2.71 5.85 20.05
N ALA A 389 1.92 6.28 19.06
CA ALA A 389 0.55 6.76 19.27
C ALA A 389 -0.27 5.75 20.09
N LYS A 390 -0.94 6.24 21.13
CA LYS A 390 -1.79 5.41 22.01
C LYS A 390 -3.04 4.93 21.30
N ASP A 391 -3.64 5.80 20.49
CA ASP A 391 -4.78 5.47 19.64
C ASP A 391 -4.28 5.03 18.26
N LYS A 392 -3.92 3.75 18.13
CA LYS A 392 -3.58 3.15 16.85
C LYS A 392 -4.33 1.83 16.67
N GLU A 393 -4.76 1.55 15.45
CA GLU A 393 -5.47 0.31 15.12
C GLU A 393 -5.05 -0.20 13.75
N MET A 394 -4.92 -1.53 13.64
CA MET A 394 -4.69 -2.24 12.39
C MET A 394 -5.98 -2.93 11.97
N LEU A 395 -6.49 -2.61 10.78
CA LEU A 395 -7.66 -3.25 10.19
C LEU A 395 -7.22 -4.25 9.14
N THR A 396 -7.58 -5.52 9.33
CA THR A 396 -7.08 -6.63 8.51
C THR A 396 -8.14 -7.11 7.52
N GLU A 397 -7.72 -7.37 6.28
CA GLU A 397 -8.52 -8.08 5.27
C GLU A 397 -7.80 -9.38 4.89
N THR A 398 -8.24 -10.49 5.49
CA THR A 398 -7.52 -11.76 5.50
C THR A 398 -7.35 -12.41 4.12
N HIS A 399 -8.30 -12.19 3.21
CA HIS A 399 -8.23 -12.68 1.81
C HIS A 399 -7.89 -11.60 0.79
N ARG A 400 -7.49 -10.39 1.23
CA ARG A 400 -7.15 -9.31 0.29
C ARG A 400 -5.65 -9.28 -0.01
N GLY A 401 -5.33 -9.07 -1.29
CA GLY A 401 -3.98 -8.78 -1.76
C GLY A 401 -3.67 -7.28 -1.76
N HIS A 402 -2.90 -6.81 -2.75
CA HIS A 402 -2.57 -5.39 -2.90
C HIS A 402 -3.73 -4.60 -3.53
N ALA A 403 -4.73 -4.22 -2.74
CA ALA A 403 -5.91 -3.52 -3.22
C ALA A 403 -6.54 -2.60 -2.17
N THR A 404 -7.43 -1.73 -2.62
CA THR A 404 -8.43 -1.08 -1.76
C THR A 404 -9.59 -2.04 -1.50
N GLY A 405 -10.25 -1.88 -0.37
CA GLY A 405 -11.33 -2.74 0.11
C GLY A 405 -12.24 -2.05 1.12
N GLU A 406 -13.00 -2.84 1.84
CA GLU A 406 -13.91 -2.35 2.88
C GLU A 406 -13.11 -1.63 3.97
N LYS A 407 -12.01 -2.23 4.43
CA LYS A 407 -11.22 -1.67 5.53
C LYS A 407 -10.44 -0.43 5.10
N SER A 408 -9.95 -0.37 3.86
CA SER A 408 -9.33 0.86 3.36
C SER A 408 -10.34 2.02 3.26
N ASN A 409 -11.59 1.74 2.90
CA ASN A 409 -12.66 2.75 2.89
C ASN A 409 -13.03 3.19 4.31
N GLN A 410 -13.09 2.24 5.25
CA GLN A 410 -13.36 2.52 6.66
C GLN A 410 -12.32 3.47 7.26
N ILE A 411 -11.02 3.22 7.07
CA ILE A 411 -9.96 4.10 7.63
C ILE A 411 -9.95 5.49 6.98
N MET A 412 -10.26 5.58 5.67
CA MET A 412 -10.36 6.87 4.98
C MET A 412 -11.53 7.70 5.52
N ASN A 413 -12.70 7.09 5.68
CA ASN A 413 -13.87 7.75 6.26
C ASN A 413 -13.60 8.17 7.71
N TRP A 414 -12.95 7.31 8.50
CA TRP A 414 -12.56 7.62 9.87
C TRP A 414 -11.68 8.89 9.95
N VAL A 415 -10.69 9.07 9.06
CA VAL A 415 -9.89 10.31 9.04
C VAL A 415 -10.76 11.51 8.74
N LYS A 416 -11.59 11.43 7.70
CA LYS A 416 -12.47 12.55 7.29
C LYS A 416 -13.42 12.96 8.40
N GLU A 417 -14.05 11.98 9.05
CA GLU A 417 -15.01 12.22 10.13
C GLU A 417 -14.35 12.87 11.35
N ASN A 418 -13.16 12.43 11.75
CA ASN A 418 -12.50 12.98 12.93
C ASN A 418 -11.83 14.32 12.67
N VAL A 419 -11.27 14.52 11.47
CA VAL A 419 -10.66 15.81 11.07
C VAL A 419 -11.72 16.90 10.89
N LYS A 420 -12.98 16.55 10.57
CA LYS A 420 -14.09 17.50 10.54
C LYS A 420 -14.49 18.03 11.91
N LYS A 421 -14.27 17.25 12.98
CA LYS A 421 -14.63 17.65 14.34
C LYS A 421 -13.75 18.81 14.79
N LEU A 422 -14.34 19.76 15.52
CA LEU A 422 -13.56 20.77 16.22
C LEU A 422 -12.83 20.11 17.40
N PRO A 423 -11.58 20.51 17.70
CA PRO A 423 -10.89 20.05 18.90
C PRO A 423 -11.75 20.32 20.15
N GLU A 424 -11.80 19.37 21.08
CA GLU A 424 -12.39 19.62 22.40
C GLU A 424 -11.56 20.72 23.11
N LYS A 425 -12.24 21.74 23.65
CA LYS A 425 -11.61 22.91 24.27
C LYS A 425 -11.02 22.62 25.64
#